data_AF-A0A451DAY5-F1
#
_entry.id   AF-A0A451DAY5-F1
#
_cell.length_a   1.000
_cell.length_b   1.000
_cell.length_c   1.000
_cell.angle_alpha   90.00
_cell.angle_beta   90.00
_cell.angle_gamma   90.00
#
_symmetry.space_group_name_H-M   'P 1'
#
loop_
_entity.id
_entity.type
_entity.pdbx_description
1 polymer ?
#
loop_
_entity_poly.entity_id
_entity_poly.type
_entity_poly.pdbx_seq_one_letter_code
_entity_poly.pdbx_strand_id
1 'polypeptide(L)'
;MSQKSNFWFKRCSDKKLSHINFMNFVLNKQSLFFKKLFNDFVLLFNKKFSEFFSCSINIKFIHSRVECTNIQSKSVYLKYIGKQFFLRGYTDKCLILITKDLFIIFIDYLFGNFNENISEYLNLNNLTYNEINILDILLKKIFIICDSTFLKNISISIINNCKFTLLKDLLYRRFIGLPYICFTFKIYIYDRINILKIYIPNYIVSEFYK
;
A
#
# COMPACT_ATOMS: atom_id res chain seq x y z
N MET A 1 -4.13 -18.15 -43.60
CA MET A 1 -3.69 -17.24 -42.52
C MET A 1 -3.34 -18.07 -41.28
N SER A 2 -2.15 -17.87 -40.71
CA SER A 2 -1.49 -18.82 -39.80
C SER A 2 -1.96 -18.75 -38.33
N GLN A 3 -2.30 -19.89 -37.72
CA GLN A 3 -2.62 -20.08 -36.30
C GLN A 3 -1.39 -20.02 -35.34
N LYS A 4 -0.24 -19.52 -35.80
CA LYS A 4 1.02 -19.56 -35.03
C LYS A 4 1.20 -18.44 -33.99
N SER A 5 0.35 -17.40 -34.00
CA SER A 5 0.51 -16.23 -33.11
C SER A 5 0.04 -16.46 -31.67
N ASN A 6 -0.90 -17.38 -31.41
CA ASN A 6 -1.45 -17.59 -30.06
C ASN A 6 -0.57 -18.44 -29.14
N PHE A 7 0.42 -19.18 -29.68
CA PHE A 7 1.29 -20.04 -28.88
C PHE A 7 2.42 -19.27 -28.16
N TRP A 8 2.87 -18.16 -28.75
CA TRP A 8 3.94 -17.33 -28.17
C TRP A 8 3.46 -16.46 -27.01
N PHE A 9 2.20 -15.98 -27.06
CA PHE A 9 1.61 -15.22 -25.96
C PHE A 9 1.39 -16.04 -24.69
N LYS A 10 1.00 -17.32 -24.82
CA LYS A 10 0.85 -18.25 -23.67
C LYS A 10 2.18 -18.50 -22.94
N ARG A 11 3.27 -18.71 -23.68
CA ARG A 11 4.60 -18.93 -23.07
C ARG A 11 5.11 -17.71 -22.28
N CYS A 12 4.74 -16.49 -22.67
CA CYS A 12 5.11 -15.27 -21.95
C CYS A 12 4.30 -15.05 -20.66
N SER A 13 3.01 -15.40 -20.64
CA SER A 13 2.20 -15.35 -19.41
C SER A 13 2.66 -16.38 -18.38
N ASP A 14 3.00 -17.59 -18.82
CA ASP A 14 3.40 -18.68 -17.93
C ASP A 14 4.76 -18.41 -17.27
N LYS A 15 5.71 -17.85 -18.04
CA LYS A 15 7.02 -17.42 -17.52
C LYS A 15 6.90 -16.25 -16.52
N LYS A 16 5.99 -15.31 -16.74
CA LYS A 16 5.72 -14.23 -15.77
C LYS A 16 5.12 -14.77 -14.49
N LEU A 17 4.17 -15.70 -14.58
CA LEU A 17 3.54 -16.33 -13.42
C LEU A 17 4.55 -17.16 -12.62
N SER A 18 5.41 -17.94 -13.27
CA SER A 18 6.45 -18.72 -12.59
C SER A 18 7.48 -17.84 -11.89
N HIS A 19 7.90 -16.73 -12.51
CA HIS A 19 8.78 -15.75 -11.88
C HIS A 19 8.13 -15.12 -10.63
N ILE A 20 6.85 -14.74 -10.71
CA ILE A 20 6.12 -14.18 -9.57
C ILE A 20 5.97 -15.21 -8.44
N ASN A 21 5.68 -16.46 -8.77
CA ASN A 21 5.60 -17.53 -7.79
C ASN A 21 6.96 -17.76 -7.11
N PHE A 22 8.05 -17.73 -7.86
CA PHE A 22 9.40 -17.82 -7.31
C PHE A 22 9.72 -16.64 -6.39
N MET A 23 9.44 -15.40 -6.82
CA MET A 23 9.63 -14.22 -5.98
C MET A 23 8.81 -14.29 -4.69
N ASN A 24 7.54 -14.70 -4.77
CA ASN A 24 6.70 -14.89 -3.60
C ASN A 24 7.21 -16.00 -2.67
N PHE A 25 7.76 -17.08 -3.21
CA PHE A 25 8.42 -18.12 -2.42
C PHE A 25 9.63 -17.57 -1.65
N VAL A 26 10.47 -16.78 -2.31
CA VAL A 26 11.64 -16.12 -1.69
C VAL A 26 11.18 -15.15 -0.58
N LEU A 27 10.20 -14.29 -0.86
CA LEU A 27 9.65 -13.34 0.11
C LEU A 27 9.02 -14.03 1.33
N ASN A 28 8.32 -15.14 1.11
CA ASN A 28 7.74 -15.93 2.20
C ASN A 28 8.83 -16.50 3.12
N LYS A 29 9.93 -17.00 2.56
CA LYS A 29 11.10 -17.44 3.36
C LYS A 29 11.73 -16.29 4.14
N GLN A 30 11.67 -15.07 3.62
CA GLN A 30 12.19 -13.85 4.27
C GLN A 30 11.17 -13.17 5.19
N SER A 31 10.03 -13.79 5.48
CA SER A 31 8.98 -13.19 6.31
C SER A 31 9.46 -12.76 7.70
N LEU A 32 10.35 -13.52 8.33
CA LEU A 32 10.95 -13.16 9.63
C LEU A 32 11.85 -11.92 9.54
N PHE A 33 12.62 -11.80 8.46
CA PHE A 33 13.43 -10.61 8.20
C PHE A 33 12.54 -9.37 8.10
N PHE A 34 11.49 -9.41 7.29
CA PHE A 34 10.57 -8.28 7.15
C PHE A 34 9.81 -7.96 8.44
N LYS A 35 9.39 -8.97 9.21
CA LYS A 35 8.80 -8.75 10.54
C LYS A 35 9.73 -7.95 11.45
N LYS A 36 11.03 -8.27 11.46
CA LYS A 36 12.03 -7.51 12.22
C LYS A 36 12.24 -6.11 11.65
N LEU A 37 12.39 -5.98 10.33
CA LEU A 37 12.57 -4.70 9.65
C LEU A 37 11.43 -3.71 9.97
N PHE A 38 10.19 -4.17 9.97
CA PHE A 38 9.02 -3.34 10.23
C PHE A 38 8.65 -3.23 11.72
N ASN A 39 9.42 -3.79 12.64
CA ASN A 39 9.08 -3.78 14.06
C ASN A 39 8.96 -2.34 14.61
N ASP A 40 9.95 -1.50 14.32
CA ASP A 40 9.95 -0.10 14.77
C ASP A 40 8.82 0.70 14.12
N PHE A 41 8.53 0.43 12.86
CA PHE A 41 7.38 1.00 12.16
C PHE A 41 6.07 0.65 12.89
N VAL A 42 5.88 -0.63 13.22
CA VAL A 42 4.68 -1.12 13.92
C VAL A 42 4.54 -0.47 15.29
N LEU A 43 5.61 -0.45 16.08
CA LEU A 43 5.60 0.13 17.43
C LEU A 43 5.31 1.64 17.39
N LEU A 44 6.00 2.38 16.52
CA LEU A 44 5.85 3.82 16.44
C LEU A 44 4.49 4.22 15.86
N PHE A 45 3.97 3.46 14.90
CA PHE A 45 2.62 3.64 14.37
C PHE A 45 1.58 3.43 15.47
N ASN A 46 1.63 2.33 16.22
CA ASN A 46 0.71 2.07 17.32
C ASN A 46 0.72 3.21 18.32
N LYS A 47 1.91 3.65 18.76
CA LYS A 47 2.06 4.75 19.69
C LYS A 47 1.44 6.04 19.15
N LYS A 48 1.87 6.49 17.97
CA LYS A 48 1.46 7.79 17.41
C LYS A 48 0.00 7.84 17.04
N PHE A 49 -0.55 6.75 16.50
CA PHE A 49 -1.96 6.71 16.15
C PHE A 49 -2.85 6.50 17.37
N SER A 50 -2.43 5.73 18.38
CA SER A 50 -3.21 5.61 19.63
C SER A 50 -3.29 6.94 20.36
N GLU A 51 -2.17 7.67 20.44
CA GLU A 51 -2.14 9.05 20.95
C GLU A 51 -3.05 9.96 20.12
N PHE A 52 -3.01 9.84 18.79
CA PHE A 52 -3.81 10.69 17.92
C PHE A 52 -5.31 10.44 18.04
N PHE A 53 -5.76 9.18 18.07
CA PHE A 53 -7.17 8.80 18.10
C PHE A 53 -7.75 8.66 19.52
N SER A 54 -6.91 8.83 20.55
CA SER A 54 -7.30 8.59 21.95
C SER A 54 -7.90 7.20 22.20
N CYS A 55 -7.47 6.19 21.44
CA CYS A 55 -7.96 4.82 21.54
C CYS A 55 -6.84 3.80 21.25
N SER A 56 -7.03 2.54 21.63
CA SER A 56 -6.05 1.49 21.35
C SER A 56 -6.00 1.18 19.86
N ILE A 57 -4.83 1.35 19.24
CA ILE A 57 -4.56 0.99 17.85
C ILE A 57 -3.49 -0.09 17.79
N ASN A 58 -3.77 -1.11 16.99
CA ASN A 58 -2.84 -2.21 16.76
C ASN A 58 -2.62 -2.41 15.26
N ILE A 59 -1.41 -2.19 14.79
CA ILE A 59 -0.96 -2.55 13.44
C ILE A 59 -0.10 -3.81 13.50
N LYS A 60 -0.31 -4.71 12.54
CA LYS A 60 0.49 -5.94 12.40
C LYS A 60 0.93 -6.09 10.96
N PHE A 61 2.23 -6.34 10.76
CA PHE A 61 2.74 -6.78 9.47
C PHE A 61 2.23 -8.20 9.16
N ILE A 62 1.72 -8.40 7.95
CA ILE A 62 1.13 -9.68 7.53
C ILE A 62 2.08 -10.45 6.62
N HIS A 63 2.41 -9.87 5.46
CA HIS A 63 3.27 -10.50 4.46
C HIS A 63 3.83 -9.49 3.46
N SER A 64 4.92 -9.88 2.80
CA SER A 64 5.43 -9.26 1.59
C SER A 64 5.14 -10.17 0.39
N ARG A 65 4.59 -9.61 -0.69
CA ARG A 65 4.31 -10.38 -1.92
C ARG A 65 4.33 -9.50 -3.16
N VAL A 66 4.69 -10.08 -4.29
CA VAL A 66 4.40 -9.52 -5.61
C VAL A 66 2.93 -9.82 -5.91
N GLU A 67 2.09 -8.79 -5.91
CA GLU A 67 0.67 -8.91 -6.27
C GLU A 67 0.50 -8.92 -7.78
N CYS A 68 0.17 -10.08 -8.35
CA CYS A 68 -0.27 -10.19 -9.73
C CYS A 68 -1.79 -10.21 -9.74
N THR A 69 -2.41 -9.10 -10.12
CA THR A 69 -3.86 -9.03 -10.18
C THR A 69 -4.32 -9.30 -11.61
N ASN A 70 -5.26 -10.23 -11.78
CA ASN A 70 -5.97 -10.39 -13.05
C ASN A 70 -6.95 -9.22 -13.23
N ILE A 71 -7.12 -8.76 -14.47
CA ILE A 71 -7.96 -7.60 -14.86
C ILE A 71 -9.40 -7.70 -14.31
N GLN A 72 -9.85 -8.92 -13.98
CA GLN A 72 -11.18 -9.23 -13.48
C GLN A 72 -11.41 -8.92 -11.98
N SER A 73 -10.38 -8.59 -11.18
CA SER A 73 -10.53 -8.33 -9.74
C SER A 73 -10.71 -6.85 -9.36
N LYS A 74 -11.32 -6.04 -10.23
CA LYS A 74 -11.51 -4.58 -9.99
C LYS A 74 -12.25 -4.29 -8.68
N SER A 75 -13.24 -5.11 -8.32
CA SER A 75 -14.07 -4.93 -7.12
C SER A 75 -13.27 -4.99 -5.81
N VAL A 76 -12.18 -5.75 -5.76
CA VAL A 76 -11.31 -5.87 -4.57
C VAL A 76 -10.57 -4.57 -4.27
N TYR A 77 -10.32 -3.74 -5.30
CA TYR A 77 -9.51 -2.53 -5.19
C TYR A 77 -10.31 -1.24 -5.01
N LEU A 78 -11.63 -1.25 -5.26
CA LEU A 78 -12.51 -0.11 -4.98
C LEU A 78 -12.54 0.29 -3.50
N LYS A 79 -12.11 -0.62 -2.61
CA LYS A 79 -12.02 -0.40 -1.18
C LYS A 79 -10.79 0.41 -0.75
N TYR A 80 -9.87 0.72 -1.66
CA TYR A 80 -8.61 1.40 -1.32
C TYR A 80 -8.53 2.81 -1.90
N ILE A 81 -7.88 3.70 -1.15
CA ILE A 81 -7.46 5.02 -1.58
C ILE A 81 -6.00 5.23 -1.20
N GLY A 82 -5.30 6.12 -1.89
CA GLY A 82 -3.91 6.38 -1.57
C GLY A 82 -3.20 7.25 -2.57
N LYS A 83 -1.87 7.21 -2.55
CA LYS A 83 -1.04 8.18 -3.24
C LYS A 83 0.26 7.55 -3.71
N GLN A 84 0.70 7.95 -4.91
CA GLN A 84 2.05 7.64 -5.35
C GLN A 84 3.05 8.50 -4.56
N PHE A 85 4.27 8.02 -4.39
CA PHE A 85 5.35 8.82 -3.82
C PHE A 85 6.69 8.41 -4.43
N PHE A 86 7.70 9.25 -4.27
CA PHE A 86 9.06 8.90 -4.66
C PHE A 86 9.90 8.68 -3.42
N LEU A 87 10.97 7.91 -3.58
CA LEU A 87 12.04 7.79 -2.62
C LEU A 87 13.22 8.63 -3.12
N ARG A 88 13.83 9.43 -2.25
CA ARG A 88 15.00 10.25 -2.62
C ARG A 88 16.11 9.34 -3.17
N GLY A 89 16.66 9.73 -4.33
CA GLY A 89 17.65 8.93 -5.05
C GLY A 89 17.07 7.93 -6.06
N TYR A 90 15.75 7.81 -6.17
CA TYR A 90 15.07 6.89 -7.10
C TYR A 90 14.10 7.61 -8.03
N THR A 91 14.03 7.13 -9.27
CA THR A 91 13.13 7.66 -10.30
C THR A 91 11.82 6.89 -10.38
N ASP A 92 11.74 5.68 -9.84
CA ASP A 92 10.50 4.91 -9.82
C ASP A 92 9.56 5.34 -8.70
N LYS A 93 8.26 5.26 -9.01
CA LYS A 93 7.19 5.64 -8.09
C LYS A 93 6.82 4.48 -7.17
N CYS A 94 6.85 4.71 -5.87
CA CYS A 94 6.19 3.87 -4.90
C CYS A 94 4.69 4.21 -4.80
N LEU A 95 3.92 3.37 -4.13
CA LEU A 95 2.49 3.59 -3.88
C LEU A 95 2.12 3.19 -2.45
N ILE A 96 1.39 4.05 -1.76
CA ILE A 96 0.76 3.73 -0.48
C ILE A 96 -0.75 3.67 -0.69
N LEU A 97 -1.39 2.66 -0.11
CA LEU A 97 -2.84 2.48 -0.13
C LEU A 97 -3.36 2.17 1.27
N ILE A 98 -4.49 2.75 1.62
CA ILE A 98 -5.26 2.43 2.83
C ILE A 98 -6.68 2.05 2.43
N THR A 99 -7.36 1.29 3.28
CA THR A 99 -8.81 1.08 3.15
C THR A 99 -9.54 2.42 3.29
N LYS A 100 -10.58 2.63 2.48
CA LYS A 100 -11.49 3.80 2.61
C LYS A 100 -12.05 3.89 4.02
N ASP A 101 -12.35 2.76 4.65
CA ASP A 101 -12.80 2.68 6.05
C ASP A 101 -11.84 3.39 7.03
N LEU A 102 -10.53 3.23 6.86
CA LEU A 102 -9.54 3.88 7.73
C LEU A 102 -9.58 5.40 7.56
N PHE A 103 -9.80 5.86 6.33
CA PHE A 103 -9.90 7.27 6.01
C PHE A 103 -11.19 7.89 6.55
N ILE A 104 -12.31 7.18 6.49
CA ILE A 104 -13.57 7.61 7.10
C ILE A 104 -13.38 7.73 8.61
N ILE A 105 -12.81 6.74 9.28
CA ILE A 105 -12.50 6.79 10.73
C ILE A 105 -11.65 8.03 11.06
N PHE A 106 -10.70 8.38 10.19
CA PHE A 106 -9.85 9.57 10.36
C PHE A 106 -10.64 10.88 10.20
N ILE A 107 -11.54 10.98 9.21
CA ILE A 107 -12.44 12.13 9.04
C ILE A 107 -13.36 12.26 10.27
N ASP A 108 -14.04 11.18 10.62
CA ASP A 108 -14.99 11.11 11.74
C ASP A 108 -14.33 11.61 13.04
N TYR A 109 -13.08 11.19 13.28
CA TYR A 109 -12.29 11.67 14.41
C TYR A 109 -11.97 13.17 14.35
N LEU A 110 -11.61 13.70 13.17
CA LEU A 110 -11.28 15.13 13.02
C LEU A 110 -12.49 16.05 13.24
N PHE A 111 -13.68 15.62 12.85
CA PHE A 111 -14.90 16.44 12.92
C PHE A 111 -15.80 16.09 14.12
N GLY A 112 -15.44 15.10 14.94
CA GLY A 112 -16.23 14.67 16.09
C GLY A 112 -17.55 13.98 15.71
N ASN A 113 -17.69 13.55 14.46
CA ASN A 113 -18.89 12.92 13.93
C ASN A 113 -18.70 11.41 13.84
N PHE A 114 -19.38 10.63 14.68
CA PHE A 114 -19.56 9.20 14.44
C PHE A 114 -20.70 9.02 13.43
N ASN A 115 -20.41 9.11 12.13
CA ASN A 115 -21.45 9.02 11.11
C ASN A 115 -22.02 7.60 10.97
N GLU A 116 -23.35 7.49 11.00
CA GLU A 116 -24.12 6.25 10.81
C GLU A 116 -24.18 5.77 9.33
N ASN A 117 -23.83 6.63 8.35
CA ASN A 117 -23.99 6.37 6.90
C ASN A 117 -22.68 6.00 6.15
N ILE A 118 -21.81 5.20 6.76
CA ILE A 118 -20.53 4.76 6.17
C ILE A 118 -20.72 4.00 4.83
N SER A 119 -21.84 3.31 4.65
CA SER A 119 -22.13 2.50 3.47
C SER A 119 -22.26 3.31 2.18
N GLU A 120 -22.80 4.54 2.25
CA GLU A 120 -22.96 5.40 1.07
C GLU A 120 -21.63 5.99 0.62
N TYR A 121 -20.78 6.37 1.58
CA TYR A 121 -19.47 6.95 1.30
C TYR A 121 -18.52 5.95 0.62
N LEU A 122 -18.56 4.68 1.02
CA LEU A 122 -17.73 3.62 0.42
C LEU A 122 -17.96 3.46 -1.08
N ASN A 123 -19.17 3.76 -1.55
CA ASN A 123 -19.59 3.68 -2.94
C ASN A 123 -19.22 4.93 -3.77
N LEU A 124 -18.83 6.04 -3.13
CA LEU A 124 -18.35 7.22 -3.83
C LEU A 124 -16.97 6.95 -4.43
N ASN A 125 -16.89 7.18 -5.74
CA ASN A 125 -15.67 6.94 -6.52
C ASN A 125 -14.75 8.15 -6.57
N ASN A 126 -15.14 9.32 -6.09
CA ASN A 126 -14.33 10.55 -6.15
C ASN A 126 -14.30 11.24 -4.78
N LEU A 127 -13.10 11.68 -4.38
CA LEU A 127 -12.90 12.54 -3.23
C LEU A 127 -13.01 14.01 -3.65
N THR A 128 -13.61 14.83 -2.80
CA THR A 128 -13.61 16.30 -2.88
C THR A 128 -12.22 16.86 -2.58
N TYR A 129 -12.00 18.13 -2.90
CA TYR A 129 -10.74 18.82 -2.62
C TYR A 129 -10.35 18.79 -1.12
N ASN A 130 -11.33 18.99 -0.24
CA ASN A 130 -11.11 18.97 1.20
C ASN A 130 -10.72 17.58 1.69
N GLU A 131 -11.39 16.54 1.19
CA GLU A 131 -11.05 15.15 1.51
C GLU A 131 -9.67 14.76 1.01
N ILE A 132 -9.25 15.25 -0.16
CA ILE A 132 -7.88 15.07 -0.65
C ILE A 132 -6.87 15.70 0.32
N ASN A 133 -7.14 16.90 0.82
CA ASN A 133 -6.25 17.57 1.79
C ASN A 133 -6.19 16.79 3.11
N ILE A 134 -7.33 16.28 3.60
CA ILE A 134 -7.39 15.45 4.82
C ILE A 134 -6.62 14.15 4.61
N LEU A 135 -6.77 13.51 3.44
CA LEU A 135 -6.03 12.29 3.10
C LEU A 135 -4.53 12.57 3.08
N ASP A 136 -4.10 13.70 2.53
CA ASP A 136 -2.70 14.11 2.52
C ASP A 136 -2.14 14.30 3.93
N ILE A 137 -2.93 14.84 4.87
CA ILE A 137 -2.55 14.93 6.28
C ILE A 137 -2.38 13.54 6.89
N LEU A 138 -3.32 12.63 6.66
CA LEU A 138 -3.23 11.24 7.13
C LEU A 138 -1.98 10.55 6.57
N LEU A 139 -1.78 10.59 5.26
CA LEU A 139 -0.63 9.96 4.61
C LEU A 139 0.69 10.58 5.05
N LYS A 140 0.75 11.90 5.25
CA LYS A 140 1.95 12.58 5.78
C LYS A 140 2.32 12.07 7.17
N LYS A 141 1.35 11.83 8.06
CA LYS A 141 1.60 11.19 9.37
C LYS A 141 2.21 9.79 9.21
N ILE A 142 1.71 8.99 8.26
CA ILE A 142 2.27 7.66 7.98
C ILE A 142 3.69 7.77 7.40
N PHE A 143 3.93 8.68 6.47
CA PHE A 143 5.24 8.87 5.85
C PHE A 143 6.32 9.30 6.84
N ILE A 144 5.99 10.17 7.80
CA ILE A 144 6.93 10.54 8.88
C ILE A 144 7.38 9.29 9.65
N ILE A 145 6.47 8.36 9.93
CA ILE A 145 6.80 7.10 10.61
C ILE A 145 7.69 6.24 9.70
N CYS A 146 7.37 6.10 8.41
CA CYS A 146 8.21 5.37 7.45
C CYS A 146 9.64 5.91 7.41
N ASP A 147 9.80 7.23 7.23
CA ASP A 147 11.10 7.91 7.15
C ASP A 147 11.91 7.78 8.43
N SER A 148 11.26 7.76 9.60
CA SER A 148 11.93 7.59 10.89
C SER A 148 12.29 6.14 11.23
N THR A 149 11.82 5.15 10.46
CA THR A 149 11.96 3.72 10.76
C THR A 149 12.66 2.97 9.62
N PHE A 150 11.98 2.09 8.90
CA PHE A 150 12.61 1.18 7.95
C PHE A 150 13.27 1.88 6.74
N LEU A 151 12.84 3.11 6.39
CA LEU A 151 13.50 3.89 5.33
C LEU A 151 14.77 4.58 5.81
N LYS A 152 14.85 4.93 7.10
CA LYS A 152 16.08 5.46 7.71
C LYS A 152 17.25 4.47 7.55
N ASN A 153 16.96 3.18 7.68
CA ASN A 153 17.96 2.11 7.61
C ASN A 153 18.67 2.05 6.24
N ILE A 154 18.00 2.51 5.18
CA ILE A 154 18.58 2.57 3.83
C ILE A 154 18.92 4.01 3.40
N SER A 155 19.00 4.95 4.35
CA SER A 155 19.35 6.37 4.12
C SER A 155 18.48 7.06 3.07
N ILE A 156 17.21 6.70 3.01
CA ILE A 156 16.25 7.19 2.02
C ILE A 156 15.11 7.90 2.72
N SER A 157 14.55 8.90 2.06
CA SER A 157 13.37 9.64 2.54
C SER A 157 12.30 9.75 1.46
N ILE A 158 11.06 9.91 1.89
CA ILE A 158 9.92 10.06 1.01
C ILE A 158 9.84 11.49 0.46
N ILE A 159 9.60 11.59 -0.84
CA ILE A 159 9.22 12.83 -1.54
C ILE A 159 7.73 12.72 -1.91
N ASN A 160 6.89 13.43 -1.15
CA ASN A 160 5.42 13.38 -1.25
C ASN A 160 4.83 14.47 -2.17
N ASN A 161 5.39 14.64 -3.37
CA ASN A 161 4.97 15.69 -4.30
C ASN A 161 4.01 15.19 -5.39
N CYS A 162 3.71 13.90 -5.41
CA CYS A 162 2.80 13.34 -6.41
C CYS A 162 1.35 13.81 -6.15
N LYS A 163 0.54 13.84 -7.21
CA LYS A 163 -0.90 14.04 -7.06
C LYS A 163 -1.55 12.78 -6.48
N PHE A 164 -2.68 12.97 -5.79
CA PHE A 164 -3.54 11.87 -5.35
C PHE A 164 -3.94 11.00 -6.54
N THR A 165 -4.05 9.70 -6.28
CA THR A 165 -4.39 8.71 -7.28
C THR A 165 -5.46 7.79 -6.73
N LEU A 166 -6.68 7.96 -7.23
CA LEU A 166 -7.67 6.89 -7.14
C LEU A 166 -7.16 5.73 -8.00
N LEU A 167 -7.29 4.50 -7.51
CA LEU A 167 -6.79 3.30 -8.17
C LEU A 167 -7.58 3.06 -9.47
N LYS A 168 -7.20 3.76 -10.54
CA LYS A 168 -7.73 3.61 -11.90
C LYS A 168 -6.89 2.58 -12.66
N ASP A 169 -7.48 1.97 -13.68
CA ASP A 169 -6.87 0.94 -14.55
C ASP A 169 -5.45 1.27 -15.08
N LEU A 170 -5.11 2.56 -15.17
CA LEU A 170 -3.79 3.03 -15.63
C LEU A 170 -2.67 2.83 -14.61
N LEU A 171 -2.95 2.95 -13.31
CA LEU A 171 -1.98 2.66 -12.25
C LEU A 171 -1.69 1.15 -12.24
N TYR A 172 -2.75 0.36 -12.35
CA TYR A 172 -2.73 -1.09 -12.46
C TYR A 172 -1.79 -1.57 -13.59
N ARG A 173 -1.85 -0.96 -14.79
CA ARG A 173 -0.95 -1.33 -15.91
C ARG A 173 0.54 -1.11 -15.59
N ARG A 174 0.90 -0.10 -14.80
CA ARG A 174 2.30 0.14 -14.38
C ARG A 174 2.80 -0.87 -13.35
N PHE A 175 1.94 -1.34 -12.45
CA PHE A 175 2.30 -2.33 -11.43
C PHE A 175 2.37 -3.78 -11.96
N ILE A 176 1.83 -4.05 -13.14
CA ILE A 176 1.91 -5.37 -13.80
C ILE A 176 3.18 -5.54 -14.63
N GLY A 177 3.75 -4.42 -15.10
CA GLY A 177 4.93 -4.43 -15.98
C GLY A 177 6.26 -4.50 -15.23
N LEU A 178 6.29 -4.10 -13.96
CA LEU A 178 7.50 -3.98 -13.14
C LEU A 178 7.34 -4.79 -11.84
N PRO A 179 8.39 -5.46 -11.34
CA PRO A 179 8.31 -6.24 -10.12
C PRO A 179 8.21 -5.30 -8.91
N TYR A 180 7.00 -5.01 -8.45
CA TYR A 180 6.77 -4.33 -7.17
C TYR A 180 6.52 -5.35 -6.07
N ILE A 181 7.07 -5.08 -4.89
CA ILE A 181 6.76 -5.84 -3.67
C ILE A 181 5.74 -5.04 -2.87
N CYS A 182 4.64 -5.70 -2.54
CA CYS A 182 3.59 -5.18 -1.67
C CYS A 182 3.82 -5.66 -0.23
N PHE A 183 4.04 -4.71 0.67
CA PHE A 183 4.02 -4.92 2.11
C PHE A 183 2.61 -4.66 2.63
N THR A 184 1.98 -5.69 3.23
CA THR A 184 0.61 -5.60 3.74
C THR A 184 0.60 -5.58 5.26
N PHE A 185 -0.11 -4.61 5.82
CA PHE A 185 -0.33 -4.44 7.25
C PHE A 185 -1.83 -4.45 7.53
N LYS A 186 -2.23 -5.13 8.62
CA LYS A 186 -3.59 -5.00 9.18
C LYS A 186 -3.56 -4.00 10.32
N ILE A 187 -4.52 -3.09 10.35
CA ILE A 187 -4.71 -2.10 11.40
C ILE A 187 -6.05 -2.38 12.08
N TYR A 188 -6.04 -2.56 13.38
CA TYR A 188 -7.21 -2.72 14.24
C TYR A 188 -7.43 -1.40 14.97
N ILE A 189 -8.60 -0.78 14.76
CA ILE A 189 -9.04 0.44 15.44
C ILE A 189 -10.51 0.24 15.79
N TYR A 190 -10.86 0.38 17.08
CA TYR A 190 -12.16 -0.05 17.59
C TYR A 190 -12.42 -1.52 17.18
N ASP A 191 -13.63 -1.83 16.70
CA ASP A 191 -14.00 -3.17 16.21
C ASP A 191 -13.77 -3.36 14.69
N ARG A 192 -13.02 -2.45 14.04
CA ARG A 192 -12.82 -2.45 12.59
C ARG A 192 -11.42 -2.88 12.19
N ILE A 193 -11.37 -3.71 11.13
CA ILE A 193 -10.13 -4.18 10.52
C ILE A 193 -9.88 -3.41 9.23
N ASN A 194 -8.76 -2.69 9.21
CA ASN A 194 -8.29 -1.88 8.10
C ASN A 194 -7.01 -2.47 7.50
N ILE A 195 -6.71 -2.10 6.25
CA ILE A 195 -5.50 -2.57 5.56
C ILE A 195 -4.69 -1.37 5.07
N LEU A 196 -3.40 -1.40 5.38
CA LEU A 196 -2.39 -0.53 4.78
C LEU A 196 -1.51 -1.39 3.86
N LYS A 197 -1.32 -0.94 2.62
CA LYS A 197 -0.40 -1.53 1.65
C LYS A 197 0.63 -0.51 1.21
N ILE A 198 1.89 -0.93 1.16
CA ILE A 198 3.00 -0.13 0.64
C ILE A 198 3.65 -0.92 -0.49
N TYR A 199 3.69 -0.36 -1.69
CA TYR A 199 4.31 -0.93 -2.88
C TYR A 199 5.63 -0.23 -3.13
N ILE A 200 6.71 -0.99 -3.13
CA ILE A 200 8.06 -0.52 -3.40
C ILE A 200 8.64 -1.36 -4.56
N PRO A 201 9.33 -0.75 -5.54
CA PRO A 201 10.02 -1.50 -6.58
C PRO A 201 10.99 -2.54 -6.00
N ASN A 202 11.01 -3.75 -6.56
CA ASN A 202 11.81 -4.87 -6.04
C ASN A 202 13.30 -4.55 -5.91
N TYR A 203 13.85 -3.78 -6.87
CA TYR A 203 15.26 -3.39 -6.84
C TYR A 203 15.59 -2.39 -5.72
N ILE A 204 14.61 -1.67 -5.19
CA ILE A 204 14.78 -0.84 -3.97
C ILE A 204 14.66 -1.74 -2.74
N VAL A 205 13.74 -2.71 -2.75
CA VAL A 205 13.59 -3.67 -1.66
C VAL A 205 14.84 -4.52 -1.46
N SER A 206 15.61 -4.80 -2.52
CA SER A 206 16.90 -5.48 -2.37
C SER A 206 17.90 -4.71 -1.51
N GLU A 207 17.78 -3.38 -1.42
CA GLU A 207 18.63 -2.55 -0.56
C GLU A 207 18.31 -2.74 0.93
N PHE A 208 17.12 -3.24 1.30
CA PHE A 208 16.82 -3.54 2.71
C PHE A 208 17.67 -4.67 3.28
N TYR A 209 18.22 -5.55 2.43
CA TYR A 209 19.04 -6.69 2.88
C TYR A 209 20.51 -6.35 3.11
N LYS A 210 20.94 -5.12 2.83
CA LYS A 210 22.30 -4.64 3.10
C LYS A 210 22.42 -4.16 4.53
#